data_AF-A0A3B0PHQ9-F1
#
_entry.id   AF-A0A3B0PHQ9-F1
#
_cell.length_a   1.000
_cell.length_b   1.000
_cell.length_c   1.000
_cell.angle_alpha   90.00
_cell.angle_beta   90.00
_cell.angle_gamma   90.00
#
_symmetry.space_group_name_H-M   'P 1'
#
loop_
_entity.id
_entity.type
_entity.pdbx_description
1 polymer ?
#
loop_
_entity_poly.entity_id
_entity_poly.type
_entity_poly.pdbx_seq_one_letter_code
_entity_poly.pdbx_strand_id
1 'polypeptide(L)'
;MNKALFDNQLDQLSDQEKLVVFASFDKVELDRNQSFMVIDFLLQAKVADSKRILRELIAQGSIQIDDLKITDPQAQLNVRKDQQLTVIKKGKKNYFIVVW
;
A
#
# COMPACT_ATOMS: atom_id res chain seq x y z
N MET A 1 18.19 15.66 -3.00
CA MET A 1 16.79 15.75 -3.46
C MET A 1 15.86 15.56 -2.27
N ASN A 2 14.88 16.47 -2.12
CA ASN A 2 14.07 16.77 -0.93
C ASN A 2 13.46 15.54 -0.23
N LYS A 3 13.96 15.19 0.97
CA LYS A 3 13.34 14.17 1.87
C LYS A 3 12.29 14.75 2.82
N ALA A 4 12.07 16.06 2.82
CA ALA A 4 11.28 16.78 3.84
C ALA A 4 9.79 16.95 3.52
N LEU A 5 9.34 16.59 2.30
CA LEU A 5 7.94 16.74 1.89
C LEU A 5 7.06 15.51 2.20
N PHE A 6 7.66 14.37 2.54
CA PHE A 6 6.99 13.07 2.38
C PHE A 6 6.10 12.62 3.53
N ASP A 7 6.34 13.01 4.78
CA ASP A 7 5.67 12.32 5.90
C ASP A 7 4.38 13.01 6.40
N ASN A 8 4.07 14.25 5.97
CA ASN A 8 2.95 15.01 6.57
C ASN A 8 1.97 15.64 5.57
N GLN A 9 2.16 15.41 4.25
CA GLN A 9 1.30 15.98 3.21
C GLN A 9 0.77 14.96 2.19
N LEU A 10 1.30 13.72 2.15
CA LEU A 10 0.81 12.67 1.23
C LEU A 10 -0.66 12.31 1.47
N ASP A 11 -1.09 12.42 2.72
CA ASP A 11 -2.42 12.06 3.22
C ASP A 11 -3.52 12.96 2.61
N GLN A 12 -3.17 14.17 2.17
CA GLN A 12 -4.12 15.13 1.58
C GLN A 12 -4.15 15.09 0.05
N LEU A 13 -3.31 14.26 -0.57
CA LEU A 13 -3.19 14.19 -2.01
C LEU A 13 -4.28 13.32 -2.63
N SER A 14 -4.85 13.80 -3.72
CA SER A 14 -5.70 13.03 -4.61
C SER A 14 -4.94 11.89 -5.28
N ASP A 15 -5.66 10.88 -5.77
CA ASP A 15 -5.06 9.74 -6.49
C ASP A 15 -4.20 10.20 -7.68
N GLN A 16 -4.59 11.29 -8.37
CA GLN A 16 -3.81 11.87 -9.47
C GLN A 16 -2.47 12.45 -9.01
N GLU A 17 -2.46 13.17 -7.89
CA GLU A 17 -1.23 13.72 -7.32
C GLU A 17 -0.31 12.63 -6.79
N LYS A 18 -0.89 11.61 -6.12
CA LYS A 18 -0.14 10.42 -5.71
C LYS A 18 0.50 9.72 -6.93
N LEU A 19 -0.20 9.64 -8.06
CA LEU A 19 0.36 9.04 -9.29
C LEU A 19 1.61 9.77 -9.79
N VAL A 20 1.62 11.11 -9.72
CA VAL A 20 2.75 11.95 -10.10
C VAL A 20 3.90 11.80 -9.10
N VAL A 21 3.60 11.89 -7.80
CA VAL A 21 4.60 11.75 -6.73
C VAL A 21 5.29 10.39 -6.77
N PHE A 22 4.52 9.34 -7.00
CA PHE A 22 5.00 7.97 -7.06
C PHE A 22 5.33 7.51 -8.49
N ALA A 23 5.46 8.42 -9.46
CA ALA A 23 5.76 8.07 -10.84
C ALA A 23 7.11 7.35 -10.99
N SER A 24 8.08 7.65 -10.12
CA SER A 24 9.42 7.06 -10.11
C SER A 24 9.53 5.78 -9.27
N PHE A 25 8.44 5.31 -8.65
CA PHE A 25 8.44 4.09 -7.83
C PHE A 25 8.06 2.89 -8.68
N ASP A 26 8.52 1.71 -8.26
CA ASP A 26 8.06 0.45 -8.84
C ASP A 26 6.56 0.26 -8.55
N LYS A 27 5.80 -0.04 -9.61
CA LYS A 27 4.35 -0.24 -9.55
C LYS A 27 4.03 -1.70 -9.84
N VAL A 28 3.06 -2.23 -9.13
CA VAL A 28 2.47 -3.54 -9.39
C VAL A 28 1.05 -3.34 -9.89
N GLU A 29 0.71 -3.97 -11.01
CA GLU A 29 -0.65 -3.93 -11.57
C GLU A 29 -1.44 -5.15 -11.07
N LEU A 30 -2.63 -4.92 -10.50
CA LEU A 30 -3.53 -5.96 -10.00
C LEU A 30 -4.94 -5.75 -10.53
N ASP A 31 -5.69 -6.84 -10.75
CA ASP A 31 -7.08 -6.76 -11.22
C ASP A 31 -8.02 -6.31 -10.10
N ARG A 32 -8.70 -5.18 -10.31
CA ARG A 32 -9.69 -4.64 -9.38
C ARG A 32 -10.92 -5.51 -9.15
N ASN A 33 -11.24 -6.39 -10.09
CA ASN A 33 -12.41 -7.27 -10.02
C ASN A 33 -12.13 -8.48 -9.13
N GLN A 34 -10.86 -8.72 -8.79
CA GLN A 34 -10.47 -9.79 -7.91
C GLN A 34 -10.58 -9.35 -6.45
N SER A 35 -11.28 -10.16 -5.65
CA SER A 35 -11.29 -10.00 -4.21
C SER A 35 -10.01 -10.57 -3.61
N PHE A 36 -9.23 -9.72 -2.93
CA PHE A 36 -8.03 -10.15 -2.23
C PHE A 36 -8.22 -10.12 -0.72
N MET A 37 -7.66 -11.12 -0.03
CA MET A 37 -7.31 -10.94 1.38
C MET A 37 -6.13 -9.99 1.48
N VAL A 38 -6.07 -9.16 2.53
CA VAL A 38 -5.00 -8.17 2.70
C VAL A 38 -3.62 -8.83 2.65
N ILE A 39 -3.45 -10.00 3.27
CA ILE A 39 -2.17 -10.72 3.24
C ILE A 39 -1.75 -11.16 1.83
N ASP A 40 -2.70 -11.57 0.98
CA ASP A 40 -2.42 -12.01 -0.38
C ASP A 40 -2.11 -10.81 -1.27
N PHE A 41 -2.88 -9.73 -1.10
CA PHE A 41 -2.62 -8.44 -1.75
C PHE A 41 -1.19 -7.94 -1.46
N LEU A 42 -0.79 -7.92 -0.18
CA LEU A 42 0.54 -7.49 0.24
C LEU A 42 1.67 -8.38 -0.31
N LEU A 43 1.40 -9.68 -0.49
CA LEU A 43 2.36 -10.61 -1.08
C LEU A 43 2.53 -10.32 -2.58
N GLN A 44 1.42 -10.11 -3.31
CA GLN A 44 1.45 -9.79 -4.74
C GLN A 44 2.08 -8.41 -5.00
N ALA A 45 1.85 -7.44 -4.11
CA ALA A 45 2.51 -6.14 -4.10
C ALA A 45 4.00 -6.20 -3.73
N LYS A 46 4.56 -7.40 -3.51
CA LYS A 46 5.99 -7.65 -3.18
C LYS A 46 6.47 -6.88 -1.94
N VAL A 47 5.59 -6.68 -0.96
CA VAL A 47 5.93 -5.96 0.29
C VAL A 47 6.91 -6.76 1.15
N ALA A 48 6.83 -8.09 1.10
CA ALA A 48 7.74 -9.04 1.73
C ALA A 48 7.73 -10.40 1.01
N ASP A 49 8.74 -11.23 1.25
CA ASP A 49 8.96 -12.49 0.53
C ASP A 49 8.05 -13.65 0.98
N SER A 50 7.33 -13.49 2.10
CA SER A 50 6.44 -14.54 2.59
C SER A 50 5.26 -14.04 3.40
N LYS A 51 4.18 -14.83 3.40
CA LYS A 51 2.99 -14.63 4.25
C LYS A 51 3.33 -14.61 5.74
N ARG A 52 4.35 -15.38 6.17
CA ARG A 52 4.79 -15.42 7.57
C ARG A 52 5.33 -14.05 8.01
N ILE A 53 6.24 -13.49 7.21
CA ILE A 53 6.81 -12.16 7.46
C ILE A 53 5.72 -11.08 7.43
N LEU A 54 4.79 -11.16 6.47
CA LEU A 54 3.67 -10.21 6.42
C LEU A 54 2.81 -10.23 7.68
N ARG A 55 2.48 -11.41 8.21
CA ARG A 55 1.73 -11.52 9.47
C ARG A 55 2.48 -10.89 10.64
N GLU A 56 3.79 -11.11 10.74
CA GLU A 56 4.62 -10.50 11.78
C GLU A 56 4.63 -8.97 11.65
N LEU A 57 4.79 -8.44 10.43
CA LEU A 57 4.76 -6.99 10.17
C LEU A 57 3.41 -6.35 10.50
N ILE A 58 2.30 -7.02 10.15
CA ILE A 58 0.94 -6.58 10.45
C ILE A 58 0.71 -6.59 11.97
N ALA A 59 1.10 -7.66 12.66
CA ALA A 59 0.98 -7.77 14.12
C ALA A 59 1.79 -6.69 14.86
N GLN A 60 2.97 -6.33 14.33
CA GLN A 60 3.77 -5.21 14.83
C GLN A 60 3.19 -3.83 14.47
N GLY A 61 2.18 -3.78 13.59
CA GLY A 61 1.57 -2.54 13.14
C GLY A 61 2.44 -1.74 12.17
N SER A 62 3.33 -2.43 11.46
CA SER A 62 4.26 -1.82 10.50
C SER A 62 3.67 -1.61 9.11
N ILE A 63 2.43 -2.04 8.86
CA ILE A 63 1.77 -1.95 7.55
C ILE A 63 0.60 -0.96 7.60
N GLN A 64 0.57 -0.06 6.64
CA GLN A 64 -0.57 0.82 6.36
C GLN A 64 -0.93 0.72 4.88
N ILE A 65 -2.22 0.71 4.58
CA ILE A 65 -2.77 0.72 3.22
C ILE A 65 -3.67 1.95 3.13
N ASP A 66 -3.39 2.86 2.19
CA ASP A 66 -4.09 4.15 2.04
C ASP A 66 -4.28 4.85 3.39
N ASP A 67 -3.19 4.93 4.15
CA ASP A 67 -3.08 5.58 5.45
C ASP A 67 -3.88 4.91 6.59
N LEU A 68 -4.52 3.77 6.31
CA LEU A 68 -5.18 2.93 7.30
C LEU A 68 -4.22 1.85 7.81
N LYS A 69 -4.00 1.83 9.11
CA LYS A 69 -3.20 0.79 9.77
C LYS A 69 -3.92 -0.55 9.68
N ILE A 70 -3.24 -1.54 9.11
CA ILE A 70 -3.73 -2.90 9.04
C ILE A 70 -3.29 -3.64 10.29
N THR A 71 -4.25 -4.22 11.01
CA THR A 71 -4.00 -5.06 12.19
C THR A 71 -4.46 -6.50 11.99
N ASP A 72 -5.39 -6.74 11.05
CA ASP A 72 -5.90 -8.07 10.73
C ASP A 72 -5.38 -8.55 9.36
N PRO A 73 -4.50 -9.56 9.31
CA PRO A 73 -4.01 -10.12 8.05
C PRO A 73 -5.08 -10.92 7.28
N GLN A 74 -6.19 -11.29 7.93
CA GLN A 74 -7.29 -12.01 7.29
C GLN A 74 -8.42 -11.09 6.82
N ALA A 75 -8.28 -9.78 7.03
CA ALA A 75 -9.23 -8.81 6.51
C ALA A 75 -9.31 -8.88 4.98
N GLN A 76 -10.50 -8.62 4.46
CA GLN A 76 -10.73 -8.47 3.03
C GLN A 76 -10.30 -7.07 2.59
N LEU A 77 -9.61 -6.98 1.46
CA LEU A 77 -9.22 -5.69 0.88
C LEU A 77 -10.46 -5.03 0.26
N ASN A 78 -10.74 -3.80 0.70
CA ASN A 78 -11.82 -2.98 0.14
C ASN A 78 -11.23 -1.82 -0.64
N VAL A 79 -11.17 -1.97 -1.96
CA VAL A 79 -10.72 -0.91 -2.88
C VAL A 79 -11.93 -0.09 -3.33
N ARG A 80 -11.81 1.24 -3.40
CA ARG A 80 -12.92 2.09 -3.89
C ARG A 80 -13.08 1.93 -5.40
N LYS A 81 -14.32 2.03 -5.90
CA LYS A 81 -14.62 1.88 -7.33
C LYS A 81 -13.91 2.91 -8.24
N ASP A 82 -13.57 4.08 -7.73
CA ASP A 82 -12.88 5.12 -8.50
C ASP A 82 -11.39 5.25 -8.16
N GLN A 83 -10.89 4.33 -7.33
CA GLN A 83 -9.49 4.34 -6.92
C GLN A 83 -8.59 3.83 -8.03
N GLN A 84 -7.62 4.66 -8.41
CA GLN A 84 -6.67 4.37 -9.50
C GLN A 84 -5.39 3.69 -8.99
N LEU A 85 -5.04 3.95 -7.72
CA LEU A 85 -3.86 3.37 -7.10
C LEU A 85 -4.09 3.17 -5.61
N THR A 86 -3.37 2.20 -5.04
CA THR A 86 -3.27 1.96 -3.61
C THR A 86 -1.84 2.17 -3.17
N VAL A 87 -1.66 2.96 -2.11
CA VAL A 87 -0.35 3.19 -1.50
C VAL A 87 -0.22 2.31 -0.27
N ILE A 88 0.85 1.52 -0.23
CA ILE A 88 1.17 0.66 0.89
C ILE A 88 2.45 1.19 1.55
N LYS A 89 2.38 1.49 2.84
CA LYS A 89 3.53 1.93 3.64
C LYS A 89 3.98 0.80 4.55
N LYS A 90 5.25 0.40 4.43
CA LYS A 90 5.95 -0.52 5.35
C LYS A 90 6.92 0.26 6.24
N GLY A 91 6.54 0.46 7.49
CA GLY A 91 7.27 1.26 8.47
C GLY A 91 7.23 2.74 8.13
N LYS A 92 8.37 3.44 8.21
CA LYS A 92 8.43 4.89 7.98
C LYS A 92 8.80 5.30 6.55
N LYS A 93 9.55 4.47 5.82
CA LYS A 93 10.24 4.91 4.59
C LYS A 93 9.98 4.06 3.35
N ASN A 94 9.40 2.87 3.49
CA ASN A 94 9.19 1.99 2.35
C ASN A 94 7.77 2.14 1.86
N TYR A 95 7.63 2.53 0.59
CA TYR A 95 6.36 2.71 -0.09
C TYR A 95 6.29 1.72 -1.24
N PHE A 96 5.14 1.06 -1.37
CA PHE A 96 4.83 0.15 -2.47
C PHE A 96 3.54 0.63 -3.11
N ILE A 97 3.51 0.63 -4.43
CA ILE A 97 2.42 1.22 -5.20
C ILE A 97 1.76 0.11 -6.00
N VAL A 98 0.46 -0.03 -5.79
CA VAL A 98 -0.38 -0.89 -6.62
C VAL A 98 -1.24 0.00 -7.50
N VAL A 99 -1.31 -0.31 -8.78
CA VAL A 99 -2.24 0.29 -9.73
C VAL A 99 -3.29 -0.75 -10.10
N TRP A 100 -4.52 -0.28 -10.32
CA TRP A 100 -5.72 -1.10 -10.56
C TRP A 100 -6.24 -0.96 -11.99
#